data_AF-A0A127SBF9-F1
#
_entry.id   AF-A0A127SBF9-F1
#
_cell.length_a   1.000
_cell.length_b   1.000
_cell.length_c   1.000
_cell.angle_alpha   90.00
_cell.angle_beta   90.00
_cell.angle_gamma   90.00
#
_symmetry.space_group_name_H-M   'P 1'
#
loop_
_entity.id
_entity.type
_entity.pdbx_description
1 polymer ?
#
loop_
_entity_poly.entity_id
_entity_poly.type
_entity_poly.pdbx_seq_one_letter_code
_entity_poly.pdbx_strand_id
1 'polypeptide(L)'
;MKKHLVVIVFCALFASASAFAAKGTDSLKSSIEKYLKDKKAKVGVAILGIEDNFKLNVNEKHHYPMQSTYKFHLALAVLDKLDKENISVDKKLFVKKSDLLPDTWSPLRDKYPNGNLELSFSEIIKSTVSHSDNNGCDILFRFVGGTNKVHNFISKLGVKNISIKATEEEMHKAWNVQYTNWTTPDATVQLLKKFYKNEILSKNSYDFLLNTMIETTTGPKRLKGLFAGWNCCCS
;
A
#
# COMPACT_ATOMS: atom_id res chain seq x y z
N MET A 1 -11.67 -50.64 16.59
CA MET A 1 -10.67 -50.67 15.50
C MET A 1 -11.04 -49.80 14.29
N LYS A 2 -12.23 -49.91 13.67
CA LYS A 2 -12.60 -49.11 12.48
C LYS A 2 -12.55 -47.58 12.68
N LYS A 3 -12.95 -47.05 13.84
CA LYS A 3 -12.90 -45.59 14.14
C LYS A 3 -11.46 -45.05 14.24
N HIS A 4 -10.52 -45.81 14.82
CA HIS A 4 -9.12 -45.40 14.90
C HIS A 4 -8.41 -45.47 13.54
N LEU A 5 -8.77 -46.43 12.69
CA LEU A 5 -8.23 -46.53 11.33
C LEU A 5 -8.66 -45.35 10.44
N VAL A 6 -9.92 -44.91 10.55
CA VAL A 6 -10.42 -43.72 9.82
C VAL A 6 -9.73 -42.43 10.27
N VAL A 7 -9.49 -42.27 11.57
CA VAL A 7 -8.77 -41.09 12.11
C VAL A 7 -7.30 -41.07 11.67
N ILE A 8 -6.62 -42.22 11.65
CA ILE A 8 -5.22 -42.32 11.21
C ILE A 8 -5.09 -42.02 9.71
N VAL A 9 -6.01 -42.51 8.88
CA VAL A 9 -6.04 -42.23 7.44
C VAL A 9 -6.33 -40.74 7.15
N PHE A 10 -7.24 -40.12 7.91
CA PHE A 10 -7.51 -38.67 7.80
C PHE A 10 -6.31 -37.81 8.21
N CYS A 11 -5.59 -38.18 9.28
CA CYS A 11 -4.36 -37.48 9.69
C CYS A 11 -3.23 -37.64 8.68
N ALA A 12 -3.07 -38.81 8.06
CA ALA A 12 -2.05 -39.05 7.03
C ALA A 12 -2.33 -38.29 5.73
N LEU A 13 -3.59 -38.16 5.32
CA LEU A 13 -4.02 -37.36 4.16
C LEU A 13 -3.86 -35.84 4.39
N PHE A 14 -4.15 -35.36 5.61
CA PHE A 14 -3.91 -33.95 5.97
C PHE A 14 -2.41 -33.59 6.05
N ALA A 15 -1.57 -34.51 6.54
CA ALA A 15 -0.13 -34.30 6.62
C ALA A 15 0.53 -34.23 5.23
N SER A 16 0.07 -35.05 4.29
CA SER A 16 0.61 -35.10 2.92
C SER A 16 0.21 -33.89 2.07
N ALA A 17 -1.03 -33.38 2.20
CA ALA A 17 -1.45 -32.13 1.55
C ALA A 17 -0.68 -30.90 2.07
N SER A 18 -0.43 -30.85 3.39
CA SER A 18 0.34 -29.77 4.03
C SER A 18 1.81 -29.77 3.58
N ALA A 19 2.42 -30.95 3.45
CA ALA A 19 3.80 -31.10 2.98
C ALA A 19 3.96 -30.71 1.49
N PHE A 20 2.97 -30.99 0.64
CA PHE A 20 3.01 -30.62 -0.77
C PHE A 20 2.90 -29.09 -0.98
N ALA A 21 2.02 -28.42 -0.22
CA ALA A 21 1.89 -26.97 -0.23
C ALA A 21 3.17 -26.26 0.27
N ALA A 22 3.79 -26.75 1.35
CA ALA A 22 5.06 -26.24 1.85
C ALA A 22 6.19 -26.37 0.80
N LYS A 23 6.28 -27.53 0.14
CA LYS A 23 7.29 -27.78 -0.92
C LYS A 23 7.12 -26.88 -2.15
N GLY A 24 5.88 -26.52 -2.51
CA GLY A 24 5.60 -25.56 -3.59
C GLY A 24 6.10 -24.16 -3.29
N THR A 25 5.86 -23.66 -2.07
CA THR A 25 6.34 -22.35 -1.61
C THR A 25 7.86 -22.26 -1.57
N ASP A 26 8.54 -23.30 -1.07
CA ASP A 26 10.01 -23.34 -1.00
C ASP A 26 10.68 -23.33 -2.39
N SER A 27 10.05 -24.01 -3.37
CA SER A 27 10.50 -24.00 -4.76
C SER A 27 10.38 -22.61 -5.40
N LEU A 28 9.25 -21.92 -5.19
CA LEU A 28 9.05 -20.55 -5.68
C LEU A 28 10.04 -19.57 -5.04
N LYS A 29 10.24 -19.67 -3.72
CA LYS A 29 11.20 -18.83 -2.99
C LYS A 29 12.62 -19.01 -3.56
N SER A 30 13.06 -20.24 -3.73
CA SER A 30 14.37 -20.56 -4.30
C SER A 30 14.53 -20.01 -5.73
N SER A 31 13.45 -20.03 -6.51
CA SER A 31 13.43 -19.47 -7.87
C SER A 31 13.59 -17.95 -7.87
N ILE A 32 12.91 -17.25 -6.94
CA ILE A 32 13.07 -15.80 -6.74
C ILE A 32 14.50 -15.47 -6.30
N GLU A 33 15.02 -16.18 -5.30
CA GLU A 33 16.39 -15.96 -4.80
C GLU A 33 17.44 -16.19 -5.89
N LYS A 34 17.27 -17.23 -6.72
CA LYS A 34 18.12 -17.49 -7.88
C LYS A 34 18.08 -16.35 -8.89
N TYR A 35 16.89 -15.82 -9.19
CA TYR A 35 16.72 -14.68 -10.11
C TYR A 35 17.40 -13.40 -9.60
N LEU A 36 17.44 -13.21 -8.27
CA LEU A 36 18.02 -12.02 -7.65
C LEU A 36 19.55 -12.06 -7.53
N LYS A 37 20.18 -13.24 -7.65
CA LYS A 37 21.62 -13.45 -7.36
C LYS A 37 22.57 -12.55 -8.16
N ASP A 38 22.24 -12.24 -9.41
CA ASP A 38 23.03 -11.43 -10.35
C ASP A 38 22.54 -9.97 -10.43
N LYS A 39 21.51 -9.60 -9.65
CA LYS A 39 20.96 -8.23 -9.64
C LYS A 39 21.73 -7.38 -8.65
N LYS A 40 22.27 -6.25 -9.11
CA LYS A 40 22.97 -5.26 -8.27
C LYS A 40 21.98 -4.37 -7.49
N ALA A 41 21.06 -4.99 -6.77
CA ALA A 41 20.04 -4.31 -5.98
C ALA A 41 19.64 -5.17 -4.78
N LYS A 42 19.27 -4.53 -3.68
CA LYS A 42 18.61 -5.20 -2.56
C LYS A 42 17.11 -5.22 -2.83
N VAL A 43 16.54 -6.41 -3.00
CA VAL A 43 15.13 -6.59 -3.36
C VAL A 43 14.41 -7.34 -2.24
N GLY A 44 13.36 -6.73 -1.70
CA GLY A 44 12.48 -7.34 -0.71
C GLY A 44 11.19 -7.81 -1.38
N VAL A 45 10.75 -9.02 -1.04
CA VAL A 45 9.51 -9.61 -1.57
C VAL A 45 8.70 -10.16 -0.41
N ALA A 46 7.41 -9.83 -0.39
CA ALA A 46 6.43 -10.52 0.43
C ALA A 46 5.19 -10.82 -0.42
N ILE A 47 4.64 -12.01 -0.24
CA ILE A 47 3.39 -12.43 -0.85
C ILE A 47 2.54 -13.04 0.27
N LEU A 48 1.28 -12.62 0.35
CA LEU A 48 0.33 -13.11 1.32
C LEU A 48 -1.00 -13.35 0.61
N GLY A 49 -1.46 -14.60 0.60
CA GLY A 49 -2.78 -14.94 0.08
C GLY A 49 -3.88 -14.31 0.94
N ILE A 50 -4.98 -13.92 0.30
CA ILE A 50 -6.09 -13.24 0.98
C ILE A 50 -7.01 -14.28 1.62
N GLU A 51 -7.53 -15.21 0.83
CA GLU A 51 -8.52 -16.22 1.21
C GLU A 51 -7.87 -17.49 1.80
N ASP A 52 -6.58 -17.70 1.55
CA ASP A 52 -5.81 -18.83 2.05
C ASP A 52 -4.66 -18.40 2.97
N ASN A 53 -3.83 -19.38 3.34
CA ASN A 53 -2.68 -19.20 4.20
C ASN A 53 -1.35 -19.12 3.41
N PHE A 54 -1.38 -18.88 2.09
CA PHE A 54 -0.17 -18.76 1.30
C PHE A 54 0.67 -17.59 1.81
N LYS A 55 1.96 -17.85 2.05
CA LYS A 55 2.90 -16.84 2.54
C LYS A 55 4.29 -17.11 1.99
N LEU A 56 4.94 -16.08 1.46
CA LEU A 56 6.32 -16.14 0.98
C LEU A 56 7.03 -14.82 1.29
N ASN A 57 8.24 -14.90 1.84
CA ASN A 57 9.09 -13.75 2.16
C ASN A 57 10.51 -13.97 1.62
N VAL A 58 11.11 -12.92 1.05
CA VAL A 58 12.52 -12.85 0.64
C VAL A 58 13.09 -11.50 1.09
N ASN A 59 14.22 -11.51 1.80
CA ASN A 59 14.92 -10.33 2.31
C ASN A 59 14.04 -9.37 3.16
N GLU A 60 13.03 -9.89 3.84
CA GLU A 60 11.97 -9.11 4.48
C GLU A 60 12.44 -8.30 5.69
N LYS A 61 13.52 -8.72 6.35
CA LYS A 61 14.02 -8.09 7.58
C LYS A 61 14.71 -6.74 7.34
N HIS A 62 14.96 -6.37 6.08
CA HIS A 62 15.51 -5.06 5.76
C HIS A 62 14.42 -4.00 5.71
N HIS A 63 14.80 -2.76 6.03
CA HIS A 63 13.93 -1.60 5.85
C HIS A 63 14.10 -1.05 4.43
N TYR A 64 13.00 -0.95 3.71
CA TYR A 64 12.96 -0.43 2.34
C TYR A 64 12.30 0.95 2.32
N PRO A 65 12.87 1.94 1.62
CA PRO A 65 12.25 3.24 1.48
C PRO A 65 10.94 3.09 0.70
N MET A 66 9.84 3.58 1.25
CA MET A 66 8.51 3.42 0.66
C MET A 66 8.32 4.28 -0.58
N GLN A 67 8.92 5.48 -0.62
CA GLN A 67 8.58 6.50 -1.62
C GLN A 67 7.04 6.63 -1.69
N SER A 68 6.48 6.87 -2.88
CA SER A 68 5.04 7.01 -3.09
C SER A 68 4.16 5.84 -2.62
N THR A 69 4.68 4.64 -2.33
CA THR A 69 3.84 3.53 -1.82
C THR A 69 3.18 3.87 -0.47
N TYR A 70 3.73 4.82 0.28
CA TYR A 70 3.10 5.33 1.50
C TYR A 70 1.79 6.10 1.28
N LYS A 71 1.48 6.52 0.04
CA LYS A 71 0.24 7.25 -0.31
C LYS A 71 -1.01 6.39 -0.10
N PHE A 72 -0.87 5.06 -0.20
CA PHE A 72 -1.90 4.12 0.24
C PHE A 72 -2.21 4.26 1.74
N HIS A 73 -1.18 4.36 2.57
CA HIS A 73 -1.31 4.48 4.03
C HIS A 73 -1.94 5.83 4.41
N LEU A 74 -1.54 6.89 3.71
CA LEU A 74 -2.16 8.21 3.83
C LEU A 74 -3.64 8.16 3.45
N ALA A 75 -3.99 7.55 2.32
CA ALA A 75 -5.38 7.44 1.88
C ALA A 75 -6.25 6.68 2.88
N LEU A 76 -5.75 5.60 3.48
CA LEU A 76 -6.43 4.90 4.58
C LEU A 76 -6.71 5.85 5.76
N ALA A 77 -5.71 6.62 6.20
CA ALA A 77 -5.85 7.52 7.34
C ALA A 77 -6.82 8.68 7.05
N VAL A 78 -6.80 9.21 5.82
CA VAL A 78 -7.72 10.26 5.37
C VAL A 78 -9.15 9.74 5.34
N LEU A 79 -9.38 8.58 4.72
CA LEU A 79 -10.72 8.00 4.61
C LEU A 79 -11.28 7.57 5.97
N ASP A 80 -10.44 7.03 6.86
CA ASP A 80 -10.84 6.74 8.26
C ASP A 80 -11.29 8.01 9.00
N LYS A 81 -10.56 9.12 8.81
CA LYS A 81 -10.93 10.42 9.39
C LYS A 81 -12.26 10.92 8.81
N LEU A 82 -12.43 10.86 7.49
CA LEU A 82 -13.67 11.27 6.82
C LEU A 82 -14.88 10.44 7.30
N ASP A 83 -14.72 9.11 7.38
CA ASP A 83 -15.74 8.19 7.89
C ASP A 83 -16.13 8.54 9.34
N LYS A 84 -15.15 8.70 10.24
CA LYS A 84 -15.40 8.98 11.67
C LYS A 84 -15.98 10.36 11.94
N GLU A 85 -15.65 11.34 11.11
CA GLU A 85 -16.15 12.71 11.23
C GLU A 85 -17.40 12.96 10.39
N ASN A 86 -17.94 11.92 9.72
CA ASN A 86 -19.11 12.00 8.84
C ASN A 86 -18.95 13.06 7.73
N ILE A 87 -17.76 13.17 7.16
CA ILE A 87 -17.43 14.10 6.08
C ILE A 87 -17.49 13.35 4.76
N SER A 88 -18.33 13.82 3.82
CA SER A 88 -18.35 13.26 2.46
C SER A 88 -17.02 13.50 1.73
N VAL A 89 -16.58 12.53 0.92
CA VAL A 89 -15.45 12.68 -0.01
C VAL A 89 -15.69 13.78 -1.05
N ASP A 90 -16.94 14.20 -1.26
CA ASP A 90 -17.30 15.30 -2.17
C ASP A 90 -17.13 16.68 -1.52
N LYS A 91 -16.93 16.74 -0.19
CA LYS A 91 -16.58 17.99 0.49
C LYS A 91 -15.26 18.49 -0.08
N LYS A 92 -15.16 19.81 -0.24
CA LYS A 92 -14.02 20.45 -0.88
C LYS A 92 -13.08 21.09 0.12
N LEU A 93 -11.79 21.02 -0.21
CA LEU A 93 -10.73 21.81 0.38
C LEU A 93 -10.41 22.99 -0.54
N PHE A 94 -10.18 24.17 0.04
CA PHE A 94 -9.57 25.26 -0.69
C PHE A 94 -8.07 24.98 -0.84
N VAL A 95 -7.63 24.73 -2.07
CA VAL A 95 -6.23 24.47 -2.41
C VAL A 95 -5.60 25.77 -2.84
N LYS A 96 -4.65 26.28 -2.06
CA LYS A 96 -3.94 27.53 -2.38
C LYS A 96 -2.95 27.29 -3.51
N LYS A 97 -2.60 28.35 -4.25
CA LYS A 97 -1.47 28.30 -5.20
C LYS A 97 -0.18 27.81 -4.55
N SER A 98 0.06 28.20 -3.29
CA SER A 98 1.22 27.79 -2.50
C SER A 98 1.21 26.32 -2.09
N ASP A 99 0.05 25.65 -2.13
CA ASP A 99 -0.04 24.21 -1.88
C ASP A 99 0.38 23.38 -3.11
N LEU A 100 0.48 24.02 -4.28
CA LEU A 100 0.85 23.41 -5.56
C LEU A 100 2.30 23.78 -5.90
N LEU A 101 3.25 23.17 -5.18
CA LEU A 101 4.67 23.46 -5.29
C LEU A 101 5.20 23.19 -6.71
N PRO A 102 6.11 24.04 -7.22
CA PRO A 102 6.87 23.77 -8.43
C PRO A 102 7.88 22.64 -8.19
N ASP A 103 8.55 22.18 -9.25
CA ASP A 103 9.70 21.27 -9.18
C ASP A 103 9.45 19.93 -8.46
N THR A 104 8.20 19.48 -8.48
CA THR A 104 7.79 18.14 -8.03
C THR A 104 6.80 17.51 -9.00
N TRP A 105 6.62 16.19 -8.94
CA TRP A 105 5.60 15.50 -9.73
C TRP A 105 4.19 15.82 -9.21
N SER A 106 3.39 16.55 -10.00
CA SER A 106 2.04 16.93 -9.59
C SER A 106 1.10 17.18 -10.78
N PRO A 107 0.37 16.14 -11.22
CA PRO A 107 -0.72 16.29 -12.19
C PRO A 107 -1.81 17.29 -11.79
N LEU A 108 -2.10 17.47 -10.49
CA LEU A 108 -3.02 18.49 -9.99
C LEU A 108 -2.52 19.89 -10.29
N ARG A 109 -1.23 20.17 -10.06
CA ARG A 109 -0.66 21.47 -10.41
C ARG A 109 -0.74 21.71 -11.91
N ASP A 110 -0.43 20.71 -12.72
CA ASP A 110 -0.44 20.85 -14.18
C ASP A 110 -1.87 21.08 -14.71
N LYS A 111 -2.87 20.44 -14.09
CA LYS A 111 -4.31 20.65 -14.38
C LYS A 111 -4.83 22.00 -13.86
N TYR A 112 -4.34 22.47 -12.72
CA TYR A 112 -4.79 23.67 -12.02
C TYR A 112 -3.64 24.62 -11.69
N PRO A 113 -2.93 25.17 -12.69
CA PRO A 113 -1.66 25.87 -12.48
C PRO A 113 -1.79 27.13 -11.60
N ASN A 114 -2.96 27.77 -11.62
CA ASN A 114 -3.24 28.98 -10.85
C ASN A 114 -3.60 28.71 -9.37
N GLY A 115 -3.91 27.46 -9.00
CA GLY A 115 -4.39 27.12 -7.66
C GLY A 115 -5.59 27.98 -7.23
N ASN A 116 -5.70 28.24 -5.93
CA ASN A 116 -6.73 29.10 -5.31
C ASN A 116 -8.15 28.69 -5.73
N LEU A 117 -8.43 27.39 -5.67
CA LEU A 117 -9.68 26.78 -6.08
C LEU A 117 -10.13 25.72 -5.07
N GLU A 118 -11.39 25.34 -5.15
CA GLU A 118 -11.94 24.27 -4.34
C GLU A 118 -11.87 22.92 -5.07
N LEU A 119 -11.22 21.93 -4.46
CA LEU A 119 -11.16 20.55 -4.97
C LEU A 119 -11.73 19.58 -3.93
N SER A 120 -12.48 18.57 -4.38
CA SER A 120 -13.04 17.55 -3.48
C SER A 120 -11.94 16.63 -2.93
N PHE A 121 -12.17 16.02 -1.76
CA PHE A 121 -11.29 14.96 -1.26
C PHE A 121 -11.18 13.82 -2.28
N SER A 122 -12.28 13.46 -2.92
CA SER A 122 -12.32 12.45 -3.98
C SER A 122 -11.31 12.74 -5.09
N GLU A 123 -11.29 13.97 -5.62
CA GLU A 123 -10.36 14.36 -6.68
C GLU A 123 -8.90 14.38 -6.20
N ILE A 124 -8.64 14.90 -5.00
CA ILE A 124 -7.29 14.97 -4.44
C ILE A 124 -6.75 13.55 -4.15
N ILE A 125 -7.56 12.67 -3.56
CA ILE A 125 -7.17 11.27 -3.27
C ILE A 125 -6.92 10.52 -4.57
N LYS A 126 -7.79 10.65 -5.59
CA LYS A 126 -7.58 10.01 -6.89
C LYS A 126 -6.28 10.45 -7.56
N SER A 127 -5.97 11.74 -7.56
CA SER A 127 -4.68 12.19 -8.10
C SER A 127 -3.49 11.66 -7.27
N THR A 128 -3.62 11.69 -5.95
CA THR A 128 -2.57 11.23 -5.02
C THR A 128 -2.27 9.74 -5.18
N VAL A 129 -3.30 8.89 -5.27
CA VAL A 129 -3.12 7.43 -5.32
C VAL A 129 -2.91 6.96 -6.76
N SER A 130 -3.81 7.28 -7.69
CA SER A 130 -3.78 6.73 -9.05
C SER A 130 -2.70 7.37 -9.93
N HIS A 131 -2.35 8.63 -9.65
CA HIS A 131 -1.36 9.38 -10.42
C HIS A 131 -0.14 9.77 -9.59
N SER A 132 -0.04 9.34 -8.33
CA SER A 132 1.10 9.59 -7.46
C SER A 132 1.39 11.07 -7.19
N ASP A 133 0.40 11.96 -7.25
CA ASP A 133 0.61 13.41 -7.07
C ASP A 133 1.26 13.76 -5.72
N ASN A 134 2.39 14.48 -5.76
CA ASN A 134 3.13 14.85 -4.55
C ASN A 134 2.49 16.03 -3.79
N ASN A 135 1.92 17.00 -4.49
CA ASN A 135 1.22 18.11 -3.83
C ASN A 135 -0.08 17.63 -3.18
N GLY A 136 -0.84 16.78 -3.87
CA GLY A 136 -2.03 16.12 -3.31
C GLY A 136 -1.70 15.33 -2.04
N CYS A 137 -0.57 14.61 -2.04
CA CYS A 137 -0.06 13.91 -0.86
C CYS A 137 0.14 14.87 0.32
N ASP A 138 0.83 15.98 0.12
CA ASP A 138 1.17 16.90 1.21
C ASP A 138 -0.04 17.71 1.69
N ILE A 139 -0.97 18.05 0.80
CA ILE A 139 -2.29 18.62 1.14
C ILE A 139 -3.05 17.67 2.08
N LEU A 140 -3.09 16.38 1.74
CA LEU A 140 -3.77 15.37 2.54
C LEU A 140 -3.07 15.10 3.88
N PHE A 141 -1.72 15.14 3.93
CA PHE A 141 -1.01 15.12 5.21
C PHE A 141 -1.40 16.30 6.10
N ARG A 142 -1.46 17.52 5.56
CA ARG A 142 -1.90 18.70 6.32
C ARG A 142 -3.34 18.52 6.84
N PHE A 143 -4.24 18.02 5.99
CA PHE A 143 -5.64 17.76 6.38
C PHE A 143 -5.76 16.75 7.53
N VAL A 144 -5.04 15.62 7.47
CA VAL A 144 -5.14 14.56 8.50
C VAL A 144 -4.37 14.92 9.79
N GLY A 145 -3.56 15.98 9.78
CA GLY A 145 -2.81 16.46 10.94
C GLY A 145 -1.35 15.98 11.00
N GLY A 146 -0.75 15.69 9.85
CA GLY A 146 0.68 15.44 9.67
C GLY A 146 1.09 13.97 9.65
N THR A 147 2.36 13.73 9.32
CA THR A 147 2.96 12.39 9.15
C THR A 147 2.84 11.53 10.40
N ASN A 148 3.01 12.12 11.59
CA ASN A 148 2.88 11.41 12.87
C ASN A 148 1.46 10.85 13.09
N LYS A 149 0.41 11.56 12.64
CA LYS A 149 -0.96 11.05 12.74
C LYS A 149 -1.15 9.79 11.90
N VAL A 150 -0.65 9.81 10.66
CA VAL A 150 -0.71 8.66 9.74
C VAL A 150 0.11 7.49 10.29
N HIS A 151 1.33 7.74 10.78
CA HIS A 151 2.15 6.71 11.42
C HIS A 151 1.43 6.03 12.59
N ASN A 152 0.86 6.82 13.50
CA ASN A 152 0.15 6.29 14.67
C ASN A 152 -1.13 5.56 14.27
N PHE A 153 -1.84 6.04 13.24
CA PHE A 153 -3.01 5.36 12.68
C PHE A 153 -2.63 3.95 12.20
N ILE A 154 -1.60 3.82 11.36
CA ILE A 154 -1.13 2.52 10.87
C ILE A 154 -0.67 1.61 12.03
N SER A 155 0.08 2.16 12.99
CA SER A 155 0.51 1.40 14.16
C SER A 155 -0.67 0.87 15.00
N LYS A 156 -1.77 1.63 15.10
CA LYS A 156 -2.99 1.21 15.84
C LYS A 156 -3.78 0.11 15.13
N LEU A 157 -3.59 -0.09 13.83
CA LEU A 157 -4.14 -1.26 13.10
C LEU A 157 -3.40 -2.57 13.42
N GLY A 158 -2.37 -2.51 14.29
CA GLY A 158 -1.57 -3.66 14.68
C GLY A 158 -0.49 -4.04 13.66
N VAL A 159 -0.27 -3.23 12.62
CA VAL A 159 0.78 -3.44 11.63
C VAL A 159 2.05 -2.72 12.09
N LYS A 160 3.06 -3.49 12.50
CA LYS A 160 4.38 -2.99 12.91
C LYS A 160 5.30 -2.82 11.69
N ASN A 161 6.51 -2.31 11.91
CA ASN A 161 7.56 -2.18 10.88
C ASN A 161 7.18 -1.28 9.70
N ILE A 162 6.41 -0.23 9.97
CA ILE A 162 6.13 0.86 9.04
C ILE A 162 6.47 2.18 9.76
N SER A 163 7.29 3.00 9.11
CA SER A 163 7.67 4.32 9.59
C SER A 163 7.25 5.37 8.57
N ILE A 164 6.43 6.33 9.00
CA ILE A 164 6.01 7.50 8.22
C ILE A 164 6.41 8.73 9.01
N LYS A 165 7.39 9.47 8.50
CA LYS A 165 8.07 10.58 9.20
C LYS A 165 8.13 11.84 8.36
N ALA A 166 8.29 11.71 7.05
CA ALA A 166 8.48 12.84 6.13
C ALA A 166 7.33 12.98 5.12
N THR A 167 6.99 14.21 4.74
CA THR A 167 6.15 14.54 3.58
C THR A 167 6.96 14.45 2.28
N GLU A 168 6.31 14.64 1.12
CA GLU A 168 7.03 14.73 -0.15
C GLU A 168 7.97 15.94 -0.14
N GLU A 169 7.50 17.12 0.26
CA GLU A 169 8.32 18.33 0.36
C GLU A 169 9.58 18.10 1.22
N GLU A 170 9.44 17.42 2.37
CA GLU A 170 10.57 17.09 3.23
C GLU A 170 11.54 16.08 2.58
N MET A 171 11.02 15.07 1.87
CA MET A 171 11.84 14.11 1.13
C MET A 171 12.64 14.76 -0.01
N HIS A 172 12.12 15.82 -0.64
CA HIS A 172 12.83 16.56 -1.70
C HIS A 172 13.98 17.41 -1.16
N LYS A 173 14.01 17.74 0.14
CA LYS A 173 15.05 18.61 0.74
C LYS A 173 16.40 17.92 0.93
N ALA A 174 16.42 16.61 1.18
CA ALA A 174 17.67 15.88 1.35
C ALA A 174 17.51 14.39 1.03
N TRP A 175 18.47 13.84 0.27
CA TRP A 175 18.45 12.46 -0.22
C TRP A 175 18.13 11.42 0.87
N ASN A 176 18.73 11.56 2.06
CA ASN A 176 18.60 10.57 3.12
C ASN A 176 17.23 10.57 3.82
N VAL A 177 16.42 11.63 3.65
CA VAL A 177 15.10 11.74 4.29
C VAL A 177 14.15 10.63 3.82
N GLN A 178 14.29 10.17 2.56
CA GLN A 178 13.48 9.06 2.04
C GLN A 178 13.59 7.78 2.89
N TYR A 179 14.74 7.54 3.53
CA TYR A 179 14.96 6.34 4.35
C TYR A 179 14.31 6.45 5.74
N THR A 180 13.79 7.61 6.13
CA THR A 180 12.96 7.76 7.34
C THR A 180 11.53 7.23 7.13
N ASN A 181 11.07 7.25 5.87
CA ASN A 181 9.83 6.63 5.40
C ASN A 181 10.12 5.21 4.91
N TRP A 182 10.04 4.22 5.79
CA TRP A 182 10.42 2.84 5.48
C TRP A 182 9.36 1.82 5.87
N THR A 183 9.41 0.65 5.23
CA THR A 183 8.60 -0.53 5.58
C THR A 183 9.44 -1.81 5.48
N THR A 184 9.03 -2.86 6.17
CA THR A 184 9.35 -4.24 5.74
C THR A 184 8.29 -4.72 4.73
N PRO A 185 8.65 -5.55 3.74
CA PRO A 185 7.70 -6.01 2.72
C PRO A 185 6.51 -6.79 3.31
N ASP A 186 6.76 -7.58 4.35
CA ASP A 186 5.73 -8.39 5.03
C ASP A 186 4.71 -7.53 5.78
N ALA A 187 5.12 -6.36 6.31
CA ALA A 187 4.22 -5.39 6.91
C ALA A 187 3.26 -4.79 5.87
N THR A 188 3.77 -4.50 4.67
CA THR A 188 2.95 -3.96 3.57
C THR A 188 1.85 -4.95 3.16
N VAL A 189 2.17 -6.24 2.96
CA VAL A 189 1.14 -7.22 2.57
C VAL A 189 0.18 -7.55 3.72
N GLN A 190 0.60 -7.43 4.98
CA GLN A 190 -0.32 -7.52 6.12
C GLN A 190 -1.35 -6.39 6.10
N LEU A 191 -0.91 -5.15 5.85
CA LEU A 191 -1.81 -4.00 5.72
C LEU A 191 -2.74 -4.14 4.50
N LEU A 192 -2.21 -4.56 3.35
CA LEU A 192 -3.00 -4.82 2.15
C LEU A 192 -4.07 -5.90 2.40
N LYS A 193 -3.74 -6.99 3.11
CA LYS A 193 -4.72 -8.02 3.48
C LYS A 193 -5.83 -7.48 4.38
N LYS A 194 -5.49 -6.67 5.38
CA LYS A 194 -6.48 -5.99 6.23
C LYS A 194 -7.40 -5.08 5.44
N PHE A 195 -6.82 -4.29 4.53
CA PHE A 195 -7.57 -3.42 3.65
C PHE A 195 -8.51 -4.21 2.72
N TYR A 196 -8.00 -5.23 2.04
CA TYR A 196 -8.78 -6.03 1.08
C TYR A 196 -9.94 -6.78 1.74
N LYS A 197 -9.76 -7.22 2.99
CA LYS A 197 -10.83 -7.81 3.80
C LYS A 197 -11.79 -6.78 4.40
N ASN A 198 -11.64 -5.50 4.05
CA ASN A 198 -12.38 -4.36 4.57
C ASN A 198 -12.42 -4.29 6.11
N GLU A 199 -11.27 -4.54 6.76
CA GLU A 199 -11.13 -4.49 8.23
C GLU A 199 -10.80 -3.07 8.76
N ILE A 200 -10.78 -2.06 7.89
CA ILE A 200 -10.23 -0.73 8.20
C ILE A 200 -11.25 0.40 7.99
N LEU A 201 -11.98 0.39 6.88
CA LEU A 201 -12.78 1.53 6.41
C LEU A 201 -14.27 1.21 6.39
N SER A 202 -15.12 2.23 6.21
CA SER A 202 -16.50 1.99 5.77
C SER A 202 -16.51 1.31 4.40
N LYS A 203 -17.60 0.59 4.08
CA LYS A 203 -17.74 -0.08 2.77
C LYS A 203 -17.52 0.88 1.60
N ASN A 204 -18.12 2.08 1.68
CA ASN A 204 -18.03 3.07 0.61
C ASN A 204 -16.60 3.60 0.43
N SER A 205 -15.92 3.88 1.54
CA SER A 205 -14.52 4.33 1.54
C SER A 205 -13.57 3.24 1.05
N TYR A 206 -13.81 1.97 1.42
CA TYR A 206 -13.10 0.83 0.90
C TYR A 206 -13.27 0.67 -0.62
N ASP A 207 -14.51 0.65 -1.11
CA ASP A 207 -14.81 0.51 -2.54
C ASP A 207 -14.18 1.66 -3.33
N PHE A 208 -14.27 2.89 -2.81
CA PHE A 208 -13.64 4.07 -3.41
C PHE A 208 -12.11 3.91 -3.51
N LEU A 209 -11.44 3.51 -2.43
CA LEU A 209 -9.99 3.35 -2.44
C LEU A 209 -9.54 2.18 -3.33
N LEU A 210 -10.27 1.06 -3.29
CA LEU A 210 -9.96 -0.11 -4.11
C LEU A 210 -10.05 0.24 -5.60
N ASN A 211 -11.15 0.88 -6.02
CA ASN A 211 -11.32 1.35 -7.40
C ASN A 211 -10.22 2.35 -7.78
N THR A 212 -9.88 3.27 -6.89
CA THR A 212 -8.80 4.24 -7.10
C THR A 212 -7.44 3.54 -7.33
N MET A 213 -7.13 2.47 -6.58
CA MET A 213 -5.89 1.69 -6.76
C MET A 213 -5.89 0.85 -8.05
N ILE A 214 -7.06 0.38 -8.51
CA ILE A 214 -7.21 -0.30 -9.79
C ILE A 214 -7.00 0.69 -10.94
N GLU A 215 -7.55 1.91 -10.82
CA GLU A 215 -7.44 3.02 -11.78
C GLU A 215 -6.01 3.59 -11.92
N THR A 216 -5.04 3.17 -11.09
CA THR A 216 -3.66 3.66 -11.16
C THR A 216 -3.02 3.50 -12.54
N THR A 217 -2.48 4.60 -13.07
CA THR A 217 -1.84 4.64 -14.40
C THR A 217 -0.31 4.54 -14.32
N THR A 218 0.27 4.70 -13.13
CA THR A 218 1.72 4.61 -12.93
C THR A 218 2.24 3.18 -12.97
N GLY A 219 3.53 3.03 -13.31
CA GLY A 219 4.22 1.74 -13.30
C GLY A 219 3.63 0.63 -14.19
N PRO A 220 3.21 0.90 -15.45
CA PRO A 220 2.57 -0.11 -16.30
C PRO A 220 3.47 -1.32 -16.63
N LYS A 221 4.79 -1.19 -16.45
CA LYS A 221 5.78 -2.26 -16.64
C LYS A 221 6.24 -2.94 -15.34
N ARG A 222 5.55 -2.68 -14.21
CA ARG A 222 5.80 -3.36 -12.92
C ARG A 222 4.84 -4.56 -12.80
N LEU A 223 4.10 -4.68 -11.69
CA LEU A 223 3.14 -5.78 -11.50
C LEU A 223 2.09 -5.85 -12.63
N LYS A 224 1.49 -4.70 -13.02
CA LYS A 224 0.51 -4.64 -14.12
C LYS A 224 1.01 -5.20 -15.45
N GLY A 225 2.30 -4.99 -15.77
CA GLY A 225 2.87 -5.39 -17.05
C GLY A 225 2.94 -6.90 -17.27
N LEU A 226 2.80 -7.68 -16.20
CA LEU A 226 2.84 -9.14 -16.23
C LEU A 226 1.44 -9.76 -16.25
N PHE A 227 0.39 -8.98 -16.01
CA PHE A 227 -0.98 -9.46 -15.82
C PHE A 227 -1.99 -8.59 -16.60
N ALA A 228 -1.78 -8.46 -17.91
CA ALA A 228 -2.71 -7.73 -18.78
C ALA A 228 -4.13 -8.32 -18.64
N GLY A 229 -5.12 -7.46 -18.39
CA GLY A 229 -6.52 -7.84 -18.17
C GLY A 229 -6.89 -8.19 -16.72
N TRP A 230 -5.93 -8.21 -15.78
CA TRP A 230 -6.20 -8.40 -14.35
C TRP A 230 -6.40 -7.07 -13.62
N ASN A 231 -7.29 -7.05 -12.63
CA ASN A 231 -7.45 -5.91 -11.73
C ASN A 231 -6.27 -5.83 -10.74
N CYS A 232 -5.14 -5.22 -11.14
CA CYS A 232 -4.05 -4.90 -10.19
C CYS A 232 -4.38 -3.62 -9.41
N CYS A 233 -4.46 -3.76 -8.09
CA CYS A 233 -4.28 -2.64 -7.17
C CYS A 233 -2.78 -2.33 -7.06
N CYS A 234 -2.35 -1.25 -7.70
CA CYS A 234 -0.96 -0.84 -7.77
C CYS A 234 -0.92 0.63 -7.28
N SER A 235 -0.05 1.01 -6.34
CA SER A 235 0.11 2.41 -5.86
C SER A 235 1.58 2.80 -5.75
#